data_AF-A0A919EH70-F1
#
_entry.id   AF-A0A919EH70-F1
#
_cell.length_a   1.000
_cell.length_b   1.000
_cell.length_c   1.000
_cell.angle_alpha   90.00
_cell.angle_beta   90.00
_cell.angle_gamma   90.00
#
_symmetry.space_group_name_H-M   'P 1'
#
loop_
_entity.id
_entity.type
_entity.pdbx_description
1 polymer ?
#
loop_
_entity_poly.entity_id
_entity_poly.type
_entity_poly.pdbx_seq_one_letter_code
_entity_poly.pdbx_strand_id
1 'polypeptide(L)'
;MRSPGRPDPSRVVQRQFWRLIATGVTTAEASLAVGVSWPVGSRWFRHAGGMPPISLAEPTGRYLSFEEREEIAILRAQDKGVREIARAVGRDPGTISRELRRNAATRSGKQEYRATVAQWKAQQAAKRPKAAKLAGNGRLREYVQERLAGSVRRPDGTIVTGPETKAWKGLNKPHRQDRRWATAWSPEQISRRLHVDFPDDERMRISHEAIYQALFIEGRGALKRELVTCLRTGRALRTPRARSQNKPQGHVTADVVLSERPAEAGDRAVPDTGKVT
;
A
#
# COMPACT_ATOMS: atom_id res chain seq x y z
N MET A 1 13.83 4.03 23.57
CA MET A 1 13.10 4.24 22.30
C MET A 1 14.07 4.05 21.14
N ARG A 2 13.78 3.18 20.16
CA ARG A 2 14.61 3.08 18.94
C ARG A 2 14.64 4.44 18.24
N SER A 3 15.82 4.90 17.82
CA SER A 3 15.93 6.14 17.06
C SER A 3 15.09 6.00 15.78
N PRO A 4 14.08 6.87 15.54
CA PRO A 4 13.38 6.86 14.28
C PRO A 4 14.41 7.18 13.19
N GLY A 5 14.44 6.38 12.12
CA GLY A 5 15.29 6.66 10.96
C GLY A 5 15.00 8.03 10.34
N ARG A 6 15.68 8.34 9.22
CA ARG A 6 15.47 9.60 8.49
C ARG A 6 13.97 9.83 8.22
N PRO A 7 13.42 11.03 8.51
CA PRO A 7 12.02 11.33 8.24
C PRO A 7 11.67 11.07 6.77
N ASP A 8 10.50 10.50 6.52
CA ASP A 8 9.99 10.35 5.16
C ASP A 8 9.82 11.73 4.50
N PRO A 9 10.00 11.84 3.17
CA PRO A 9 9.77 13.10 2.46
C PRO A 9 8.34 13.61 2.68
N SER A 10 8.17 14.93 2.69
CA SER A 10 6.90 15.59 2.99
C SER A 10 5.75 15.01 2.18
N ARG A 11 4.57 14.86 2.80
CA ARG A 11 3.34 14.46 2.09
C ARG A 11 2.96 15.46 0.99
N VAL A 12 3.39 16.72 1.08
CA VAL A 12 3.23 17.72 0.00
C VAL A 12 4.00 17.26 -1.24
N VAL A 13 5.28 16.94 -1.07
CA VAL A 13 6.16 16.43 -2.14
C VAL A 13 5.59 15.14 -2.75
N GLN A 14 5.15 14.20 -1.91
CA GLN A 14 4.54 12.96 -2.38
C GLN A 14 3.26 13.20 -3.18
N ARG A 15 2.39 14.13 -2.76
CA ARG A 15 1.18 14.49 -3.52
C ARG A 15 1.51 15.10 -4.87
N GLN A 16 2.48 16.02 -4.91
CA GLN A 16 2.91 16.65 -6.16
C GLN A 16 3.48 15.61 -7.14
N PHE A 17 4.24 14.64 -6.64
CA PHE A 17 4.72 13.51 -7.45
C PHE A 17 3.56 12.78 -8.12
N TRP A 18 2.51 12.43 -7.37
CA TRP A 18 1.36 11.73 -7.91
C TRP A 18 0.51 12.56 -8.87
N ARG A 19 0.43 13.88 -8.67
CA ARG A 19 -0.23 14.78 -9.63
C ARG A 19 0.50 14.78 -10.97
N LEU A 20 1.83 14.81 -10.97
CA LEU A 20 2.63 14.69 -12.19
C LEU A 20 2.46 13.32 -12.85
N ILE A 21 2.52 12.22 -12.09
CA ILE A 21 2.25 10.88 -12.65
C ILE A 21 0.87 10.83 -13.33
N ALA A 22 -0.15 11.48 -12.76
CA ALA A 22 -1.49 11.53 -13.35
C ALA A 22 -1.56 12.29 -14.68
N THR A 23 -0.61 13.19 -14.98
CA THR A 23 -0.51 13.85 -16.30
C THR A 23 0.20 12.98 -17.35
N GLY A 24 0.67 11.79 -16.99
CA GLY A 24 1.31 10.84 -17.90
C GLY A 24 2.84 10.93 -18.00
N VAL A 25 3.50 11.76 -17.17
CA VAL A 25 4.98 11.81 -17.17
C VAL A 25 5.59 10.58 -16.52
N THR A 26 6.86 10.31 -16.84
CA THR A 26 7.58 9.16 -16.29
C THR A 26 7.88 9.34 -14.80
N THR A 27 8.14 8.23 -14.10
CA THR A 27 8.58 8.29 -12.69
C THR A 27 9.87 9.05 -12.50
N ALA A 28 10.75 9.09 -13.52
CA ALA A 28 12.00 9.85 -13.47
C ALA A 28 11.77 11.35 -13.53
N GLU A 29 11.00 11.82 -14.51
CA GLU A 29 10.65 13.22 -14.65
C GLU A 29 9.87 13.71 -13.43
N ALA A 30 8.88 12.94 -12.97
CA ALA A 30 8.13 13.28 -11.76
C ALA A 30 9.01 13.35 -10.51
N SER A 31 10.04 12.49 -10.39
CA SER A 31 10.98 12.51 -9.26
C SER A 31 11.84 13.77 -9.28
N LEU A 32 12.43 14.08 -10.45
CA LEU A 32 13.25 15.27 -10.64
C LEU A 32 12.46 16.55 -10.36
N ALA A 33 11.25 16.65 -10.90
CA ALA A 33 10.39 17.82 -10.75
C ALA A 33 9.99 18.11 -9.29
N VAL A 34 9.90 17.09 -8.43
CA VAL A 34 9.60 17.28 -7.00
C VAL A 34 10.84 17.27 -6.10
N GLY A 35 12.04 17.23 -6.69
CA GLY A 35 13.30 17.29 -5.95
C GLY A 35 13.64 16.01 -5.17
N VAL A 36 13.22 14.83 -5.65
CA VAL A 36 13.60 13.54 -5.06
C VAL A 36 14.40 12.69 -6.05
N SER A 37 15.22 11.77 -5.53
CA SER A 37 15.98 10.88 -6.39
C SER A 37 15.09 9.87 -7.11
N TRP A 38 15.45 9.49 -8.34
CA TRP A 38 14.73 8.49 -9.13
C TRP A 38 14.44 7.17 -8.38
N PRO A 39 15.37 6.60 -7.57
CA PRO A 39 15.07 5.41 -6.79
C PRO A 39 13.94 5.60 -5.75
N VAL A 40 13.81 6.81 -5.18
CA VAL A 40 12.76 7.12 -4.21
C VAL A 40 11.39 7.19 -4.90
N GLY A 41 11.26 7.94 -5.99
CA GLY A 41 10.00 8.01 -6.74
C GLY A 41 9.59 6.67 -7.34
N SER A 42 10.55 5.89 -7.85
CA SER A 42 10.30 4.52 -8.32
C SER A 42 9.79 3.59 -7.20
N ARG A 43 10.28 3.77 -5.96
CA ARG A 43 9.78 3.04 -4.79
C ARG A 43 8.36 3.45 -4.44
N TRP A 44 8.05 4.75 -4.44
CA TRP A 44 6.70 5.25 -4.21
C TRP A 44 5.69 4.67 -5.21
N PHE A 45 6.03 4.73 -6.51
CA PHE A 45 5.18 4.19 -7.57
C PHE A 45 4.90 2.70 -7.36
N ARG A 46 5.95 1.90 -7.13
CA ARG A 46 5.83 0.44 -6.93
C ARG A 46 5.04 0.09 -5.67
N HIS A 47 5.32 0.76 -4.55
CA HIS A 47 4.67 0.47 -3.28
C HIS A 47 3.19 0.82 -3.28
N ALA A 48 2.79 1.83 -4.04
CA ALA A 48 1.40 2.22 -4.16
C ALA A 48 0.67 1.53 -5.32
N GLY A 49 1.34 0.66 -6.08
CA GLY A 49 0.74 -0.08 -7.19
C GLY A 49 0.38 0.79 -8.40
N GLY A 50 1.10 1.89 -8.61
CA GLY A 50 0.88 2.82 -9.72
C GLY A 50 -0.24 3.83 -9.52
N MET A 51 -0.85 3.92 -8.34
CA MET A 51 -1.90 4.88 -8.00
C MET A 51 -1.59 5.62 -6.69
N PRO A 52 -2.04 6.88 -6.51
CA PRO A 52 -1.85 7.59 -5.25
C PRO A 52 -2.56 6.86 -4.10
N PRO A 53 -1.88 6.62 -2.96
CA PRO A 53 -2.54 6.05 -1.79
C PRO A 53 -3.53 7.05 -1.19
N ILE A 54 -4.68 6.56 -0.69
CA ILE A 54 -5.73 7.39 -0.06
C ILE A 54 -5.22 8.22 1.13
N SER A 55 -4.14 7.78 1.77
CA SER A 55 -3.49 8.49 2.86
C SER A 55 -2.83 9.81 2.45
N LEU A 56 -2.66 10.05 1.14
CA LEU A 56 -2.18 11.30 0.56
C LEU A 56 -3.32 12.23 0.11
N ALA A 57 -4.56 12.00 0.54
CA ALA A 57 -5.63 12.98 0.35
C ALA A 57 -5.22 14.37 0.90
N GLU A 58 -5.75 15.43 0.28
CA GLU A 58 -5.55 16.80 0.74
C GLU A 58 -5.94 16.93 2.22
N PRO A 59 -5.09 17.55 3.06
CA PRO A 59 -5.47 17.89 4.42
C PRO A 59 -6.72 18.77 4.39
N THR A 60 -7.75 18.38 5.12
CA THR A 60 -8.87 19.29 5.38
C THR A 60 -8.39 20.40 6.30
N GLY A 61 -8.99 21.59 6.21
CA GLY A 61 -8.70 22.73 7.07
C GLY A 61 -8.89 22.48 8.57
N ARG A 62 -9.34 21.28 8.98
CA ARG A 62 -9.45 20.84 10.37
C ARG A 62 -8.10 20.66 11.07
N TYR A 63 -7.04 20.31 10.34
CA TYR A 63 -5.73 20.01 10.91
C TYR A 63 -4.72 21.11 10.58
N LEU A 64 -3.73 21.31 11.48
CA LEU A 64 -2.63 22.22 11.21
C LEU A 64 -1.78 21.71 10.03
N SER A 65 -1.55 22.60 9.07
CA SER A 65 -0.65 22.40 7.94
C SER A 65 0.82 22.43 8.41
N PHE A 66 1.74 22.09 7.50
CA PHE A 66 3.15 22.21 7.81
C PHE A 66 3.59 23.68 7.91
N GLU A 67 3.10 24.54 7.01
CA GLU A 67 3.36 25.98 7.02
C GLU A 67 2.87 26.63 8.33
N GLU A 68 1.67 26.28 8.79
CA GLU A 68 1.15 26.76 10.07
C GLU A 68 2.04 26.30 11.24
N ARG A 69 2.63 25.10 11.16
CA ARG A 69 3.58 24.63 12.18
C ARG A 69 4.91 25.36 12.14
N GLU A 70 5.38 25.78 10.96
CA GLU A 70 6.57 26.62 10.82
C GLU A 70 6.34 28.00 11.43
N GLU A 71 5.20 28.62 11.14
CA GLU A 71 4.81 29.90 11.73
C GLU A 71 4.71 29.82 13.26
N ILE A 72 4.09 28.77 13.79
CA ILE A 72 4.05 28.51 15.25
C ILE A 72 5.47 28.40 15.82
N ALA A 73 6.40 27.77 15.11
CA ALA A 73 7.77 27.62 15.58
C ALA A 73 8.53 28.95 15.63
N ILE A 74 8.39 29.77 14.59
CA ILE A 74 8.99 31.11 14.52
C ILE A 74 8.45 31.99 15.65
N LEU A 75 7.13 32.09 15.79
CA LEU A 75 6.50 32.92 16.82
C LEU A 75 6.84 32.42 18.22
N ARG A 76 6.94 31.10 18.41
CA ARG A 76 7.36 30.53 19.70
C ARG A 76 8.82 30.87 20.03
N ALA A 77 9.71 30.90 19.04
CA ALA A 77 11.10 31.32 19.22
C ALA A 77 11.23 32.83 19.53
N GLN A 78 10.24 33.62 19.15
CA GLN A 78 10.09 35.04 19.53
C GLN A 78 9.37 35.23 20.89
N ASP A 79 9.22 34.17 21.69
CA ASP A 79 8.55 34.17 22.99
C ASP A 79 7.08 34.64 22.99
N LYS A 80 6.42 34.58 21.82
CA LYS A 80 4.99 34.93 21.68
C LYS A 80 4.11 33.99 22.50
N GLY A 81 3.09 34.55 23.15
CA GLY A 81 2.11 33.78 23.92
C GLY A 81 1.13 32.98 23.04
N VAL A 82 0.54 31.91 23.59
CA VAL A 82 -0.38 31.02 22.86
C VAL A 82 -1.52 31.76 22.14
N ARG A 83 -2.13 32.75 22.80
CA ARG A 83 -3.24 33.54 22.23
C ARG A 83 -2.80 34.46 21.11
N GLU A 84 -1.55 34.91 21.12
CA GLU A 84 -0.98 35.76 20.07
C GLU A 84 -0.63 34.93 18.85
N ILE A 85 0.01 33.78 19.05
CA ILE A 85 0.26 32.79 17.99
C ILE A 85 -1.06 32.38 17.32
N ALA A 86 -2.08 32.12 18.11
CA ALA A 86 -3.41 31.76 17.62
C ALA A 86 -4.02 32.83 16.71
N ARG A 87 -3.92 34.11 17.08
CA ARG A 87 -4.37 35.23 16.24
C ARG A 87 -3.57 35.35 14.95
N ALA A 88 -2.23 35.22 15.03
CA ALA A 88 -1.37 35.32 13.85
C ALA A 88 -1.61 34.19 12.83
N VAL A 89 -1.81 32.96 13.31
CA VAL A 89 -2.04 31.77 12.47
C VAL A 89 -3.51 31.66 12.04
N GLY A 90 -4.43 32.43 12.64
CA GLY A 90 -5.87 32.34 12.35
C GLY A 90 -6.53 31.08 12.91
N ARG A 91 -6.08 30.61 14.08
CA ARG A 91 -6.55 29.36 14.71
C ARG A 91 -7.04 29.58 16.13
N ASP A 92 -7.84 28.64 16.62
CA ASP A 92 -8.28 28.63 18.02
C ASP A 92 -7.09 28.50 18.99
N PRO A 93 -7.01 29.30 20.07
CA PRO A 93 -5.95 29.19 21.08
C PRO A 93 -5.82 27.79 21.71
N GLY A 94 -6.92 27.05 21.85
CA GLY A 94 -6.91 25.67 22.32
C GLY A 94 -6.24 24.71 21.34
N THR A 95 -6.31 24.98 20.02
CA THR A 95 -5.57 24.23 19.00
C THR A 95 -4.07 24.43 19.14
N ILE A 96 -3.61 25.68 19.24
CA ILE A 96 -2.19 26.00 19.46
C ILE A 96 -1.67 25.41 20.77
N SER A 97 -2.42 25.55 21.87
CA SER A 97 -2.05 24.96 23.17
C SER A 97 -1.87 23.45 23.09
N ARG A 98 -2.80 22.75 22.42
CA ARG A 98 -2.74 21.28 22.26
C ARG A 98 -1.57 20.86 21.37
N GLU A 99 -1.29 21.59 20.30
CA GLU A 99 -0.15 21.33 19.42
C GLU A 99 1.17 21.44 20.18
N LEU A 100 1.41 22.59 20.83
CA LEU A 100 2.64 22.83 21.59
C LEU A 100 2.84 21.78 22.70
N ARG A 101 1.78 21.43 23.43
CA ARG A 101 1.85 20.43 24.52
C ARG A 101 2.15 19.02 24.02
N ARG A 102 1.53 18.58 22.92
CA ARG A 102 1.62 17.20 22.44
C ARG A 102 2.84 16.95 21.56
N ASN A 103 3.27 17.97 20.82
CA ASN A 103 4.19 17.80 19.70
C ASN A 103 5.57 18.45 19.90
N ALA A 104 5.83 19.14 21.02
CA ALA A 104 7.18 19.60 21.37
C ALA A 104 8.20 18.46 21.39
N ALA A 105 9.39 18.69 20.84
CA ALA A 105 10.48 17.72 20.83
C ALA A 105 11.06 17.61 22.25
N THR A 106 11.33 16.37 22.70
CA THR A 106 11.90 16.09 24.02
C THR A 106 13.28 15.44 23.96
N ARG A 107 13.84 15.27 22.74
CA ARG A 107 15.08 14.50 22.51
C ARG A 107 16.31 15.10 23.20
N SER A 108 16.33 16.42 23.44
CA SER A 108 17.44 17.15 24.07
C SER A 108 17.23 17.42 25.57
N GLY A 109 16.22 16.82 26.21
CA GLY A 109 15.88 17.10 27.61
C GLY A 109 15.18 18.45 27.84
N LYS A 110 15.17 19.35 26.85
CA LYS A 110 14.39 20.60 26.83
C LYS A 110 13.17 20.45 25.93
N GLN A 111 12.06 21.10 26.28
CA GLN A 111 10.86 21.16 25.44
C GLN A 111 11.05 22.21 24.33
N GLU A 112 11.70 21.80 23.23
CA GLU A 112 11.91 22.67 22.07
C GLU A 112 10.85 22.34 21.01
N TYR A 113 10.12 23.36 20.52
CA TYR A 113 9.13 23.15 19.47
C TYR A 113 9.77 23.27 18.09
N ARG A 114 9.84 22.16 17.34
CA ARG A 114 10.35 22.11 15.97
C ARG A 114 9.24 21.65 15.02
N ALA A 115 8.95 22.45 13.98
CA ALA A 115 7.86 22.19 13.04
C ALA A 115 7.96 20.80 12.37
N THR A 116 9.15 20.40 11.92
CA THR A 116 9.40 19.10 11.28
C THR A 116 9.13 17.91 12.21
N VAL A 117 9.53 18.01 13.48
CA VAL A 117 9.27 16.98 14.50
C VAL A 117 7.79 16.94 14.85
N ALA A 118 7.16 18.10 15.01
CA ALA A 118 5.75 18.21 15.32
C ALA A 118 4.87 17.61 14.19
N GLN A 119 5.20 17.91 12.94
CA GLN A 119 4.59 17.32 11.76
C GLN A 119 4.74 15.80 11.73
N TRP A 120 5.94 15.29 11.98
CA TRP A 120 6.18 13.85 12.03
C TRP A 120 5.36 13.17 13.13
N LYS A 121 5.35 13.73 14.35
CA LYS A 121 4.55 13.21 15.48
C LYS A 121 3.05 13.17 15.13
N ALA A 122 2.53 14.24 14.56
CA ALA A 122 1.14 14.31 14.14
C ALA A 122 0.81 13.25 13.08
N GLN A 123 1.69 13.03 12.10
CA GLN A 123 1.52 11.97 11.10
C GLN A 123 1.59 10.57 11.68
N GLN A 124 2.45 10.30 12.67
CA GLN A 124 2.47 9.01 13.35
C GLN A 124 1.20 8.79 14.18
N ALA A 125 0.75 9.80 14.92
CA ALA A 125 -0.49 9.73 15.70
C ALA A 125 -1.72 9.51 14.79
N ALA A 126 -1.75 10.14 13.62
CA ALA A 126 -2.82 9.97 12.63
C ALA A 126 -2.93 8.55 12.07
N LYS A 127 -1.84 7.75 12.09
CA LYS A 127 -1.89 6.33 11.67
C LYS A 127 -2.83 5.50 12.55
N ARG A 128 -3.03 5.92 13.81
CA ARG A 128 -3.85 5.25 14.85
C ARG A 128 -3.89 3.73 14.69
N PRO A 129 -2.71 3.04 14.69
CA PRO A 129 -2.68 1.62 14.45
C PRO A 129 -3.43 0.92 15.59
N LYS A 130 -4.51 0.22 15.26
CA LYS A 130 -5.18 -0.69 16.19
C LYS A 130 -4.52 -2.05 16.06
N ALA A 131 -4.21 -2.69 17.18
CA ALA A 131 -3.77 -4.08 17.17
C ALA A 131 -4.85 -4.93 16.48
N ALA A 132 -4.45 -5.74 15.49
CA ALA A 132 -5.39 -6.61 14.80
C ALA A 132 -5.96 -7.63 15.80
N LYS A 133 -7.27 -7.94 15.70
CA LYS A 133 -7.94 -8.82 16.66
C LYS A 133 -7.29 -10.21 16.75
N LEU A 134 -6.82 -10.75 15.63
CA LEU A 134 -6.08 -12.02 15.57
C LEU A 134 -4.66 -11.96 16.15
N ALA A 135 -4.04 -10.79 16.19
CA ALA A 135 -2.75 -10.62 16.84
C ALA A 135 -2.91 -10.63 18.37
N GLY A 136 -3.94 -9.94 18.87
CA GLY A 136 -4.22 -9.84 20.31
C GLY A 136 -4.96 -11.04 20.93
N ASN A 137 -5.67 -11.85 20.14
CA ASN A 137 -6.42 -13.02 20.63
C ASN A 137 -5.88 -14.32 20.01
N GLY A 138 -5.07 -15.06 20.78
CA GLY A 138 -4.46 -16.33 20.37
C GLY A 138 -5.47 -17.43 20.09
N ARG A 139 -6.51 -17.56 20.94
CA ARG A 139 -7.57 -18.56 20.80
C ARG A 139 -8.36 -18.39 19.50
N LEU A 140 -8.76 -17.15 19.20
CA LEU A 140 -9.44 -16.82 17.94
C LEU A 140 -8.54 -17.11 16.74
N ARG A 141 -7.25 -16.78 16.84
CA ARG A 141 -6.28 -17.05 15.80
C ARG A 141 -6.14 -18.54 15.51
N GLU A 142 -5.93 -19.36 16.53
CA GLU A 142 -5.82 -20.82 16.39
C GLU A 142 -7.07 -21.42 15.75
N TYR A 143 -8.26 -21.05 16.25
CA TYR A 143 -9.54 -21.46 15.69
C TYR A 143 -9.66 -21.17 14.19
N VAL A 144 -9.27 -19.95 13.77
CA VAL A 144 -9.29 -19.54 12.35
C VAL A 144 -8.27 -20.35 11.54
N GLN A 145 -7.05 -20.54 12.06
CA GLN A 145 -6.00 -21.30 11.37
C GLN A 145 -6.38 -22.76 11.15
N GLU A 146 -6.90 -23.44 12.16
CA GLU A 146 -7.30 -24.86 12.06
C GLU A 146 -8.39 -25.06 11.00
N ARG A 147 -9.37 -24.17 10.95
CA ARG A 147 -10.49 -24.24 9.99
C ARG A 147 -10.05 -23.90 8.57
N LEU A 148 -9.18 -22.90 8.40
CA LEU A 148 -8.56 -22.61 7.11
C LEU A 148 -7.66 -23.75 6.64
N ALA A 149 -6.94 -24.41 7.56
CA ALA A 149 -6.08 -25.56 7.25
C ALA A 149 -6.87 -26.87 7.04
N GLY A 150 -8.17 -26.89 7.35
CA GLY A 150 -8.98 -28.12 7.32
C GLY A 150 -8.56 -29.14 8.38
N SER A 151 -7.84 -28.73 9.42
CA SER A 151 -7.31 -29.60 10.48
C SER A 151 -8.25 -29.72 11.69
N VAL A 152 -9.53 -29.41 11.52
CA VAL A 152 -10.51 -29.45 12.61
C VAL A 152 -10.72 -30.88 13.04
N ARG A 153 -10.43 -31.18 14.31
CA ARG A 153 -10.68 -32.49 14.93
C ARG A 153 -11.81 -32.36 15.94
N ARG A 154 -12.69 -33.35 15.98
CA ARG A 154 -13.64 -33.52 17.09
C ARG A 154 -12.88 -34.01 18.35
N PRO A 155 -13.49 -33.92 19.54
CA PRO A 155 -12.89 -34.45 20.78
C PRO A 155 -12.53 -35.95 20.70
N ASP A 156 -13.22 -36.70 19.85
CA ASP A 156 -12.98 -38.13 19.55
C ASP A 156 -11.80 -38.37 18.58
N GLY A 157 -11.09 -37.31 18.14
CA GLY A 157 -9.98 -37.38 17.21
C GLY A 157 -10.37 -37.45 15.73
N THR A 158 -11.67 -37.55 15.39
CA THR A 158 -12.13 -37.62 14.00
C THR A 158 -11.97 -36.28 13.29
N ILE A 159 -11.53 -36.32 12.03
CA ILE A 159 -11.40 -35.11 11.20
C ILE A 159 -12.81 -34.63 10.84
N VAL A 160 -13.14 -33.40 11.21
CA VAL A 160 -14.36 -32.74 10.72
C VAL A 160 -14.14 -32.38 9.26
N THR A 161 -14.72 -33.17 8.37
CA THR A 161 -14.78 -32.82 6.95
C THR A 161 -15.35 -31.42 6.81
N GLY A 162 -14.65 -30.56 6.08
CA GLY A 162 -15.13 -29.21 5.82
C GLY A 162 -16.48 -29.22 5.10
N PRO A 163 -17.20 -28.08 5.10
CA PRO A 163 -18.55 -28.01 4.56
C PRO A 163 -18.59 -28.42 3.09
N GLU A 164 -19.62 -29.18 2.71
CA GLU A 164 -19.85 -29.66 1.34
C GLU A 164 -19.76 -28.48 0.35
N THR A 165 -18.88 -28.64 -0.63
CA THR A 165 -18.67 -27.63 -1.67
C THR A 165 -19.44 -28.02 -2.91
N LYS A 166 -20.13 -27.05 -3.53
CA LYS A 166 -20.69 -27.22 -4.88
C LYS A 166 -19.59 -27.69 -5.83
N ALA A 167 -19.89 -28.70 -6.64
CA ALA A 167 -19.00 -29.18 -7.69
C ALA A 167 -18.55 -28.03 -8.59
N TRP A 168 -17.27 -28.00 -8.93
CA TRP A 168 -16.70 -26.98 -9.79
C TRP A 168 -17.20 -27.17 -11.23
N LYS A 169 -17.94 -26.19 -11.76
CA LYS A 169 -18.59 -26.26 -13.08
C LYS A 169 -17.69 -26.01 -14.29
N GLY A 170 -16.38 -25.82 -14.13
CA GLY A 170 -15.43 -25.70 -15.25
C GLY A 170 -15.47 -24.44 -16.12
N LEU A 171 -16.57 -23.68 -16.15
CA LEU A 171 -16.78 -22.61 -17.13
C LEU A 171 -15.89 -21.36 -16.90
N ASN A 172 -15.19 -20.94 -17.97
CA ASN A 172 -14.52 -19.64 -18.16
C ASN A 172 -13.49 -19.22 -17.09
N LYS A 173 -12.78 -20.15 -16.43
CA LYS A 173 -11.72 -19.81 -15.46
C LYS A 173 -10.45 -20.64 -15.67
N PRO A 174 -9.26 -20.03 -15.53
CA PRO A 174 -7.99 -20.70 -15.77
C PRO A 174 -7.86 -21.96 -14.90
N HIS A 175 -7.24 -23.00 -15.47
CA HIS A 175 -6.99 -24.30 -14.83
C HIS A 175 -6.51 -24.10 -13.38
N ARG A 176 -7.23 -24.71 -12.43
CA ARG A 176 -6.73 -24.83 -11.08
C ARG A 176 -5.54 -25.79 -11.13
N GLN A 177 -4.38 -25.40 -10.62
CA GLN A 177 -3.46 -26.43 -10.12
C GLN A 177 -4.14 -27.13 -8.95
N ASP A 178 -3.94 -28.44 -8.83
CA ASP A 178 -4.44 -29.24 -7.69
C ASP A 178 -3.90 -28.65 -6.39
N ARG A 179 -4.71 -27.83 -5.73
CA ARG A 179 -4.38 -27.31 -4.42
C ARG A 179 -4.84 -28.30 -3.40
N ARG A 180 -3.94 -28.61 -2.47
CA ARG A 180 -4.05 -29.65 -1.44
C ARG A 180 -5.37 -29.62 -0.65
N TRP A 181 -6.09 -28.50 -0.56
CA TRP A 181 -7.32 -28.39 0.24
C TRP A 181 -8.40 -27.48 -0.37
N ALA A 182 -9.16 -27.98 -1.35
CA ALA A 182 -10.40 -27.36 -1.81
C ALA A 182 -11.59 -27.54 -0.84
N THR A 183 -11.43 -28.40 0.17
CA THR A 183 -12.48 -28.81 1.12
C THR A 183 -12.48 -28.03 2.44
N ALA A 184 -11.45 -27.24 2.75
CA ALA A 184 -11.35 -26.48 4.01
C ALA A 184 -12.36 -25.30 4.11
N TRP A 185 -12.60 -24.79 5.31
CA TRP A 185 -13.61 -23.77 5.57
C TRP A 185 -13.22 -22.42 4.94
N SER A 186 -14.20 -21.69 4.36
CA SER A 186 -13.96 -20.33 3.87
C SER A 186 -13.94 -19.30 5.02
N PRO A 187 -13.27 -18.14 4.87
CA PRO A 187 -13.34 -17.05 5.84
C PRO A 187 -14.76 -16.63 6.23
N GLU A 188 -15.70 -16.67 5.28
CA GLU A 188 -17.11 -16.40 5.53
C GLU A 188 -17.76 -17.46 6.39
N GLN A 189 -17.53 -18.74 6.10
CA GLN A 189 -18.05 -19.85 6.90
C GLN A 189 -17.49 -19.82 8.32
N ILE A 190 -16.20 -19.52 8.48
CA ILE A 190 -15.54 -19.36 9.79
C ILE A 190 -16.19 -18.21 10.58
N SER A 191 -16.34 -17.04 9.96
CA SER A 191 -16.97 -15.87 10.59
C SER A 191 -18.39 -16.16 11.09
N ARG A 192 -19.20 -16.85 10.28
CA ARG A 192 -20.56 -17.27 10.68
C ARG A 192 -20.51 -18.32 11.80
N ARG A 193 -19.64 -19.32 11.68
CA ARG A 193 -19.54 -20.42 12.66
C ARG A 193 -19.12 -19.94 14.05
N LEU A 194 -18.29 -18.91 14.14
CA LEU A 194 -17.88 -18.32 15.43
C LEU A 194 -19.05 -17.82 16.29
N HIS A 195 -20.18 -17.45 15.67
CA HIS A 195 -21.39 -17.05 16.41
C HIS A 195 -22.12 -18.27 17.00
N VAL A 196 -22.01 -19.42 16.35
CA VAL A 196 -22.64 -20.69 16.79
C VAL A 196 -21.78 -21.39 17.84
N ASP A 197 -20.47 -21.48 17.60
CA ASP A 197 -19.55 -22.19 18.50
C ASP A 197 -19.26 -21.39 19.78
N PHE A 198 -19.45 -20.06 19.75
CA PHE A 198 -19.23 -19.18 20.91
C PHE A 198 -20.34 -18.12 21.02
N PRO A 199 -21.58 -18.50 21.37
CA PRO A 199 -22.72 -17.57 21.40
C PRO A 199 -22.50 -16.38 22.35
N ASP A 200 -21.87 -16.60 23.50
CA ASP A 200 -21.73 -15.58 24.55
C ASP A 200 -20.36 -14.86 24.57
N ASP A 201 -19.40 -15.26 23.72
CA ASP A 201 -18.06 -14.66 23.69
C ASP A 201 -17.87 -13.71 22.50
N GLU A 202 -18.09 -12.42 22.73
CA GLU A 202 -17.86 -11.36 21.72
C GLU A 202 -16.39 -11.24 21.27
N ARG A 203 -15.43 -11.70 22.10
CA ARG A 203 -14.01 -11.69 21.75
C ARG A 203 -13.70 -12.67 20.61
N MET A 204 -14.59 -13.63 20.36
CA MET A 204 -14.51 -14.58 19.25
C MET A 204 -15.14 -14.06 17.95
N ARG A 205 -15.74 -12.86 17.94
CA ARG A 205 -16.35 -12.26 16.73
C ARG A 205 -15.30 -11.68 15.79
N ILE A 206 -15.30 -12.07 14.52
CA ILE A 206 -14.47 -11.43 13.50
C ILE A 206 -15.18 -11.46 12.14
N SER A 207 -15.07 -10.38 11.37
CA SER A 207 -15.59 -10.35 10.01
C SER A 207 -14.70 -11.18 9.06
N HIS A 208 -15.31 -11.76 8.03
CA HIS A 208 -14.57 -12.49 7.02
C HIS A 208 -13.59 -11.59 6.24
N GLU A 209 -13.90 -10.31 6.08
CA GLU A 209 -12.97 -9.34 5.50
C GLU A 209 -11.73 -9.16 6.39
N ALA A 210 -11.88 -9.11 7.72
CA ALA A 210 -10.73 -9.04 8.61
C ALA A 210 -9.85 -10.30 8.56
N ILE A 211 -10.45 -11.48 8.33
CA ILE A 211 -9.70 -12.71 8.06
C ILE A 211 -8.94 -12.59 6.72
N TYR A 212 -9.57 -12.11 5.65
CA TYR A 212 -8.90 -11.87 4.37
C TYR A 212 -7.74 -10.87 4.49
N GLN A 213 -7.96 -9.76 5.17
CA GLN A 213 -6.95 -8.74 5.42
C GLN A 213 -5.75 -9.33 6.19
N ALA A 214 -5.99 -10.22 7.15
CA ALA A 214 -4.93 -10.90 7.90
C ALA A 214 -4.14 -11.93 7.08
N LEU A 215 -4.72 -12.49 6.01
CA LEU A 215 -4.04 -13.40 5.09
C LEU A 215 -3.18 -12.67 4.05
N PHE A 216 -3.65 -11.52 3.55
CA PHE A 216 -3.03 -10.84 2.41
C PHE A 216 -2.18 -9.62 2.79
N ILE A 217 -2.44 -8.96 3.92
CA ILE A 217 -1.72 -7.73 4.30
C ILE A 217 -0.61 -8.06 5.30
N GLU A 218 0.61 -7.89 4.82
CA GLU A 218 1.84 -7.95 5.61
C GLU A 218 1.80 -6.92 6.75
N GLY A 219 2.03 -7.36 7.98
CA GLY A 219 1.98 -6.52 9.19
C GLY A 219 0.60 -6.35 9.84
N ARG A 220 -0.49 -6.83 9.21
CA ARG A 220 -1.81 -6.99 9.89
C ARG A 220 -2.08 -8.42 10.35
N GLY A 221 -1.33 -9.38 9.83
CA GLY A 221 -1.57 -10.80 10.04
C GLY A 221 -0.79 -11.41 11.20
N ALA A 222 -1.50 -12.19 12.01
CA ALA A 222 -0.91 -13.24 12.85
C ALA A 222 -1.16 -14.64 12.25
N LEU A 223 -1.79 -14.72 11.07
CA LEU A 223 -2.05 -15.96 10.35
C LEU A 223 -0.87 -16.30 9.45
N LYS A 224 -0.56 -17.59 9.30
CA LYS A 224 0.50 -18.07 8.41
C LYS A 224 0.15 -17.77 6.94
N ARG A 225 1.10 -17.19 6.18
CA ARG A 225 0.92 -16.84 4.76
C ARG A 225 0.54 -18.04 3.88
N GLU A 226 1.00 -19.23 4.24
CA GLU A 226 0.69 -20.49 3.53
C GLU A 226 -0.82 -20.79 3.48
N LEU A 227 -1.61 -20.29 4.43
CA LEU A 227 -3.06 -20.50 4.49
C LEU A 227 -3.81 -19.85 3.32
N VAL A 228 -3.19 -18.93 2.59
CA VAL A 228 -3.72 -18.41 1.31
C VAL A 228 -3.93 -19.55 0.30
N THR A 229 -3.11 -20.60 0.35
CA THR A 229 -3.23 -21.75 -0.55
C THR A 229 -4.47 -22.60 -0.27
N CYS A 230 -4.98 -22.57 0.95
CA CYS A 230 -6.19 -23.27 1.38
C CYS A 230 -7.49 -22.55 1.00
N LEU A 231 -7.40 -21.30 0.51
CA LEU A 231 -8.59 -20.57 0.08
C LEU A 231 -9.15 -21.15 -1.22
N ARG A 232 -10.48 -21.27 -1.27
CA ARG A 232 -11.26 -21.72 -2.43
C ARG A 232 -11.32 -20.69 -3.56
N THR A 233 -10.20 -20.08 -3.97
CA THR A 233 -10.16 -19.11 -5.07
C THR A 233 -9.87 -19.81 -6.40
N GLY A 234 -10.78 -19.71 -7.38
CA GLY A 234 -10.54 -20.17 -8.77
C GLY A 234 -9.67 -19.24 -9.60
N ARG A 235 -8.99 -18.29 -8.94
CA ARG A 235 -8.03 -17.40 -9.58
C ARG A 235 -6.70 -18.14 -9.58
N ALA A 236 -6.13 -18.38 -10.76
CA ALA A 236 -4.72 -18.73 -10.86
C ALA A 236 -3.92 -17.69 -10.06
N LEU A 237 -2.94 -18.13 -9.27
CA LEU A 237 -1.95 -17.19 -8.75
C LEU A 237 -1.33 -16.53 -9.98
N ARG A 238 -1.30 -15.19 -10.00
CA ARG A 238 -0.52 -14.49 -11.03
C ARG A 238 0.92 -14.91 -10.81
N THR A 239 1.39 -15.84 -11.62
CA THR A 239 2.82 -16.09 -11.75
C THR A 239 3.43 -14.81 -12.31
N PRO A 240 4.59 -14.36 -11.79
CA PRO A 240 5.38 -13.39 -12.50
C PRO A 240 5.49 -13.91 -13.92
N ARG A 241 5.05 -13.13 -14.92
CA ARG A 241 5.50 -13.40 -16.29
C ARG A 241 7.02 -13.47 -16.13
N ALA A 242 7.62 -14.62 -16.45
CA ALA A 242 9.03 -14.64 -16.70
C ALA A 242 9.26 -13.42 -17.58
N ARG A 243 10.20 -12.52 -17.20
CA ARG A 243 10.64 -11.52 -18.16
C ARG A 243 10.84 -12.32 -19.43
N SER A 244 10.15 -11.96 -20.51
CA SER A 244 10.64 -12.40 -21.80
C SER A 244 12.10 -12.01 -21.73
N GLN A 245 13.00 -13.00 -21.63
CA GLN A 245 14.33 -12.75 -22.12
C GLN A 245 14.05 -12.12 -23.47
N ASN A 246 14.64 -10.95 -23.68
CA ASN A 246 14.54 -10.22 -24.92
C ASN A 246 15.21 -11.14 -25.95
N LYS A 247 14.52 -12.21 -26.35
CA LYS A 247 14.79 -12.93 -27.58
C LYS A 247 14.42 -11.87 -28.59
N PRO A 248 15.40 -11.35 -29.34
CA PRO A 248 15.10 -10.39 -30.39
C PRO A 248 14.14 -11.10 -31.35
N GLN A 249 12.84 -10.88 -31.16
CA GLN A 249 11.85 -11.10 -32.19
C GLN A 249 11.88 -9.84 -33.04
N GLY A 250 12.99 -9.71 -33.77
CA GLY A 250 13.22 -8.67 -34.74
C GLY A 250 13.83 -9.37 -35.94
N HIS A 251 13.15 -9.27 -37.07
CA HIS A 251 13.56 -9.79 -38.37
C HIS A 251 14.81 -9.05 -38.88
N VAL A 252 15.93 -9.17 -38.17
CA VAL A 252 17.24 -8.76 -38.65
C VAL A 252 18.09 -10.03 -38.65
N THR A 253 18.00 -10.77 -39.75
CA THR A 253 18.99 -11.78 -40.07
C THR A 253 20.27 -11.08 -40.52
N ALA A 254 21.39 -11.81 -40.53
CA ALA A 254 22.67 -11.28 -41.01
C ALA A 254 22.58 -10.75 -42.47
N ASP A 255 21.53 -11.11 -43.21
CA ASP A 255 21.28 -10.71 -44.59
C ASP A 255 20.69 -9.28 -44.72
N VAL A 256 20.45 -8.59 -43.59
CA VAL A 256 19.93 -7.22 -43.56
C VAL A 256 20.89 -6.30 -42.81
N VAL A 257 22.15 -6.28 -43.23
CA VAL A 257 23.09 -5.19 -42.90
C VAL A 257 23.04 -4.13 -44.00
N LEU A 258 22.89 -2.87 -43.61
CA LEU A 258 22.84 -1.71 -44.51
C LEU A 258 24.10 -1.56 -45.38
N SER A 259 25.18 -2.25 -45.04
CA SER A 259 26.45 -2.29 -45.77
C SER A 259 26.38 -3.10 -47.08
N GLU A 260 25.39 -3.98 -47.25
CA GLU A 260 25.24 -4.83 -48.45
C GLU A 260 24.07 -4.41 -49.34
N ARG A 261 23.74 -3.11 -49.35
CA ARG A 261 22.68 -2.58 -50.23
C ARG A 261 23.14 -2.61 -51.70
N PRO A 262 22.35 -3.16 -52.65
CA PRO A 262 22.67 -3.12 -54.07
C PRO A 262 22.68 -1.67 -54.61
N ALA A 263 23.61 -1.37 -55.51
CA ALA A 263 23.88 -0.02 -56.03
C ALA A 263 22.66 0.63 -56.71
N GLU A 264 21.79 -0.17 -57.32
CA GLU A 264 20.56 0.24 -58.03
C GLU A 264 19.58 1.02 -57.15
N ALA A 265 19.69 0.89 -55.82
CA ALA A 265 18.81 1.55 -54.88
C ALA A 265 19.18 3.03 -54.61
N GLY A 266 20.30 3.52 -55.14
CA GLY A 266 20.69 4.94 -55.16
C GLY A 266 20.16 5.71 -56.39
N ASP A 267 19.78 5.01 -57.46
CA ASP A 267 19.46 5.61 -58.78
C ASP A 267 17.97 5.89 -59.00
N ARG A 268 17.13 5.80 -57.97
CA ARG A 268 15.74 6.20 -58.11
C ARG A 268 15.65 7.74 -58.14
N ALA A 269 15.80 8.30 -59.34
CA ALA A 269 15.51 9.70 -59.62
C ALA A 269 14.10 10.05 -59.11
N VAL A 270 14.03 11.05 -58.23
CA VAL A 270 12.77 11.58 -57.71
C VAL A 270 12.09 12.34 -58.86
N PRO A 271 10.88 11.95 -59.31
CA PRO A 271 10.19 12.73 -60.33
C PRO A 271 9.82 14.11 -59.76
N ASP A 272 10.20 15.14 -60.50
CA ASP A 272 9.97 16.55 -60.21
C ASP A 272 8.46 16.83 -60.09
N THR A 273 7.97 17.08 -58.88
CA THR A 273 6.59 17.52 -58.66
C THR A 273 6.51 19.02 -58.90
N GLY A 274 6.29 19.40 -60.15
CA GLY A 274 5.99 20.77 -60.55
C GLY A 274 4.80 21.34 -59.78
N LYS A 275 5.00 22.52 -59.17
CA LYS A 275 3.93 23.34 -58.60
C LYS A 275 3.14 23.97 -59.74
N VAL A 276 1.86 23.62 -59.83
CA VAL A 276 0.89 24.41 -60.62
C VAL A 276 0.33 25.49 -59.69
N THR A 277 0.32 26.72 -60.20
CA THR A 277 -0.18 27.95 -59.58
C THR A 277 -1.69 28.04 -59.65
#